data_AF-K2DHG8-F1
#
_entry.id   AF-K2DHG8-F1
#
_cell.length_a   1.000
_cell.length_b   1.000
_cell.length_c   1.000
_cell.angle_alpha   90.00
_cell.angle_beta   90.00
_cell.angle_gamma   90.00
#
_symmetry.space_group_name_H-M   'P 1'
#
loop_
_entity.id
_entity.type
_entity.pdbx_description
1 polymer ?
#
loop_
_entity_poly.entity_id
_entity_poly.type
_entity_poly.pdbx_seq_one_letter_code
_entity_poly.pdbx_strand_id
1 'polypeptide(L)'
;MAGSQVRVRVFGSRLDDTANGGDIDLMLELPEPVNNPALMAAQMSAQVSRTMHGRKVDVLLSAPNLMRLPIHDIAFKKGQLL
;
A
#
# COMPACT_ATOMS: atom_id res chain seq x y z
N MET A 1 6.31 2.71 -18.61
CA MET A 1 5.93 3.72 -17.60
C MET A 1 4.54 3.33 -17.12
N ALA A 2 4.41 2.84 -15.88
CA ALA A 2 3.12 2.39 -15.37
C ALA A 2 2.14 3.57 -15.30
N GLY A 3 0.91 3.35 -15.76
CA GLY A 3 -0.10 4.37 -16.00
C GLY A 3 -0.38 5.27 -14.78
N SER A 4 -0.55 6.55 -15.07
CA SER A 4 -0.57 7.70 -14.16
C SER A 4 -1.79 7.81 -13.22
N GLN A 5 -2.43 6.70 -12.84
CA GLN A 5 -3.69 6.67 -12.09
C GLN A 5 -3.66 5.68 -10.90
N VAL A 6 -2.48 5.46 -10.31
CA VAL A 6 -2.35 4.68 -9.08
C VAL A 6 -2.83 5.51 -7.91
N ARG A 7 -3.83 5.03 -7.16
CA ARG A 7 -4.26 5.68 -5.92
C ARG A 7 -3.57 5.02 -4.74
N VAL A 8 -3.04 5.84 -3.83
CA VAL A 8 -2.34 5.36 -2.64
C VAL A 8 -3.21 5.65 -1.43
N ARG A 9 -3.46 4.62 -0.62
CA ARG A 9 -4.22 4.74 0.61
C ARG A 9 -3.38 4.28 1.78
N VAL A 10 -3.24 5.10 2.80
CA VAL A 10 -2.63 4.71 4.07
C VAL A 10 -3.72 4.12 4.94
N PHE A 11 -3.49 2.95 5.51
CA PHE A 11 -4.40 2.35 6.47
C PHE A 11 -3.61 1.73 7.63
N GLY A 12 -4.29 1.06 8.55
CA GLY A 12 -3.63 0.46 9.72
C GLY A 12 -3.68 1.35 10.96
N SER A 13 -3.19 0.79 12.08
CA SER A 13 -3.46 1.29 13.44
C SER A 13 -2.66 2.51 13.87
N ARG A 14 -1.73 3.01 13.05
CA ARG A 14 -0.77 4.06 13.45
C ARG A 14 -0.92 5.36 12.68
N LEU A 15 -2.14 5.84 12.48
CA LEU A 15 -2.41 7.27 12.19
C LEU A 15 -2.02 8.22 13.35
N ASP A 16 -1.28 7.71 14.34
CA ASP A 16 -0.88 8.40 15.55
C ASP A 16 0.66 8.54 15.53
N ASP A 17 1.12 9.75 15.25
CA ASP A 17 2.54 10.15 15.16
C ASP A 17 3.35 9.89 16.45
N THR A 18 2.67 9.56 17.55
CA THR A 18 3.29 9.29 18.85
C THR A 18 3.83 7.86 18.98
N ALA A 19 3.45 6.94 18.09
CA ALA A 19 3.92 5.56 18.09
C ALA A 19 5.30 5.44 17.39
N ASN A 20 6.36 5.74 18.13
CA ASN A 20 7.74 5.53 17.71
C ASN A 20 7.99 4.10 17.17
N GLY A 21 8.12 3.96 15.84
CA GLY A 21 8.77 2.80 15.21
C GLY A 21 7.86 1.65 14.73
N GLY A 22 6.69 1.94 14.13
CA GLY A 22 5.82 0.91 13.54
C GLY A 22 5.88 0.79 12.02
N ASP A 23 5.55 -0.40 11.52
CA ASP A 23 5.30 -0.68 10.10
C ASP A 23 4.15 0.20 9.57
N ILE A 24 4.32 0.80 8.38
CA ILE A 24 3.27 1.59 7.71
C ILE A 24 2.52 0.68 6.72
N ASP A 25 1.20 0.54 6.86
CA ASP A 25 0.39 -0.22 5.91
C ASP A 25 -0.12 0.70 4.79
N LEU A 26 0.29 0.42 3.55
CA LEU A 26 -0.13 1.13 2.35
C LEU A 26 -0.91 0.22 1.43
N MET A 27 -1.98 0.72 0.84
CA MET A 27 -2.70 0.05 -0.24
C MET A 27 -2.51 0.85 -1.53
N LEU A 28 -2.08 0.16 -2.59
CA LEU A 28 -2.01 0.70 -3.94
C LEU A 28 -3.19 0.18 -4.73
N GLU A 29 -4.09 1.08 -5.12
CA GLU A 29 -5.19 0.79 -6.03
C GLU A 29 -4.72 1.05 -7.46
N LEU A 30 -4.66 -0.02 -8.23
CA LEU A 30 -4.23 -0.04 -9.62
C LEU A 30 -5.47 -0.20 -10.48
N PRO A 31 -5.71 0.72 -11.44
CA PRO A 31 -6.87 0.61 -12.33
C PRO A 31 -6.73 -0.53 -13.35
N GLU A 32 -5.49 -0.94 -13.61
CA GLU A 32 -5.14 -1.96 -14.59
C GLU A 32 -4.72 -3.28 -13.92
N PRO A 33 -4.95 -4.43 -14.58
CA PRO A 33 -4.44 -5.73 -14.13
C PRO A 33 -2.91 -5.74 -13.95
N VAL A 34 -2.45 -6.46 -12.93
CA VAL A 34 -1.03 -6.60 -12.62
C VAL A 34 -0.53 -7.99 -12.94
N ASN A 35 0.47 -8.12 -13.81
CA ASN A 35 1.06 -9.41 -14.16
C ASN A 35 1.85 -10.05 -13.00
N ASN A 36 2.65 -9.26 -12.30
CA ASN A 36 3.52 -9.73 -11.21
C ASN A 36 3.26 -8.95 -9.91
N PRO A 37 2.15 -9.23 -9.20
CA PRO A 37 1.75 -8.47 -8.03
C PRO A 37 2.77 -8.53 -6.90
N ALA A 38 3.35 -9.70 -6.61
CA ALA A 38 4.34 -9.85 -5.55
C ALA A 38 5.61 -9.01 -5.81
N LEU A 39 6.10 -9.01 -7.06
CA LEU A 39 7.27 -8.22 -7.44
C LEU A 39 6.99 -6.72 -7.34
N MET A 40 5.83 -6.27 -7.83
CA MET A 40 5.42 -4.87 -7.75
C MET A 40 5.27 -4.41 -6.30
N ALA A 41 4.61 -5.20 -5.45
CA ALA A 41 4.46 -4.91 -4.03
C ALA A 41 5.82 -4.79 -3.33
N ALA A 42 6.74 -5.72 -3.59
CA ALA A 42 8.08 -5.71 -3.01
C ALA A 42 8.92 -4.51 -3.48
N GLN A 43 8.85 -4.17 -4.78
CA GLN A 43 9.55 -2.99 -5.33
C GLN A 43 9.04 -1.69 -4.70
N MET A 44 7.72 -1.56 -4.58
CA MET A 44 7.09 -0.38 -3.97
C MET A 44 7.39 -0.29 -2.48
N SER A 45 7.27 -1.40 -1.73
CA SER A 45 7.64 -1.47 -0.31
C SER A 45 9.09 -1.04 -0.09
N ALA A 46 10.02 -1.58 -0.88
CA ALA A 46 11.43 -1.22 -0.78
C ALA A 46 11.70 0.24 -1.14
N GLN A 47 11.01 0.79 -2.15
CA GLN A 47 11.14 2.19 -2.54
C GLN A 47 10.64 3.14 -1.45
N VAL A 48 9.43 2.90 -0.93
CA VAL A 48 8.86 3.75 0.13
C VAL A 48 9.65 3.61 1.43
N SER A 49 10.06 2.39 1.78
CA SER A 49 10.90 2.15 2.97
C SER A 49 12.20 2.96 2.94
N ARG A 50 12.88 3.03 1.78
CA ARG A 50 14.07 3.88 1.61
C ARG A 50 13.77 5.37 1.80
N THR A 51 12.66 5.87 1.25
CA THR A 51 12.25 7.27 1.45
C THR A 51 11.88 7.56 2.91
N MET A 52 11.37 6.57 3.64
CA MET A 52 10.99 6.66 5.04
C MET A 52 12.15 6.35 6.00
N HIS A 53 13.40 6.58 5.60
CA HIS A 53 14.61 6.36 6.41
C HIS A 53 14.77 4.92 6.93
N GLY A 54 14.36 3.92 6.14
CA GLY A 54 14.47 2.51 6.51
C GLY A 54 13.33 1.99 7.39
N ARG A 55 12.28 2.77 7.60
CA ARG A 55 11.04 2.26 8.23
C ARG A 55 10.43 1.18 7.34
N LYS A 56 9.97 0.08 7.94
CA LYS A 56 9.29 -1.00 7.23
C LYS A 56 7.91 -0.51 6.78
N VAL A 57 7.56 -0.84 5.55
CA VAL A 57 6.30 -0.43 4.91
C VAL A 57 5.71 -1.67 4.27
N ASP A 58 4.52 -2.06 4.72
CA ASP A 58 3.80 -3.20 4.17
C ASP A 58 2.87 -2.68 3.08
N VAL A 59 3.07 -3.17 1.85
CA VAL A 59 2.32 -2.72 0.66
C VAL A 59 1.33 -3.79 0.23
N LEU A 60 0.05 -3.44 0.25
CA LEU A 60 -1.07 -4.20 -0.27
C LEU A 60 -1.42 -3.70 -1.67
N LEU A 61 -1.67 -4.61 -2.61
CA LEU A 61 -2.12 -4.26 -3.97
C LEU A 61 -3.58 -4.59 -4.16
N SER A 62 -4.33 -3.64 -4.72
CA SER A 62 -5.69 -3.83 -5.22
C SER A 62 -5.70 -3.58 -6.72
N ALA A 63 -6.04 -4.59 -7.50
CA ALA A 63 -6.14 -4.49 -8.96
C ALA A 63 -7.29 -5.38 -9.47
N PRO A 64 -7.83 -5.16 -10.69
CA PRO A 64 -8.99 -5.89 -11.20
C PRO A 64 -8.80 -7.41 -11.27
N ASN A 65 -7.56 -7.87 -11.45
CA ASN A 65 -7.20 -9.29 -11.54
C ASN A 65 -6.79 -9.91 -10.19
N LEU A 66 -6.87 -9.17 -9.09
CA LEU A 66 -6.51 -9.65 -7.76
C LEU A 66 -7.76 -9.89 -6.91
N MET A 67 -7.69 -10.92 -6.06
CA MET A 67 -8.78 -11.24 -5.16
C MET A 67 -8.90 -10.17 -4.07
N ARG A 68 -10.12 -9.68 -3.86
CA ARG A 68 -10.43 -8.77 -2.76
C ARG A 68 -10.55 -9.55 -1.46
N LEU A 69 -9.52 -9.45 -0.64
CA LEU A 69 -9.45 -9.96 0.74
C LEU A 69 -10.07 -8.97 1.77
N PRO A 70 -10.50 -9.43 2.96
CA PRO A 70 -11.07 -8.56 4.00
C PRO A 70 -10.19 -7.38 4.42
N ILE A 71 -8.87 -7.51 4.33
CA ILE A 71 -7.92 -6.42 4.59
C ILE A 71 -8.11 -5.24 3.62
N HIS A 72 -8.50 -5.49 2.37
CA HIS A 72 -8.84 -4.42 1.44
C HIS A 72 -10.06 -3.65 1.93
N ASP A 73 -11.09 -4.32 2.46
CA ASP A 73 -12.28 -3.63 2.98
C ASP A 73 -11.95 -2.76 4.19
N ILE A 74 -11.03 -3.20 5.04
CA ILE A 74 -10.51 -2.38 6.14
C ILE A 74 -9.78 -1.17 5.57
N ALA A 75 -8.90 -1.37 4.60
CA ALA A 75 -8.17 -0.28 3.94
C ALA A 75 -9.13 0.72 3.28
N PHE A 76 -10.13 0.28 2.52
CA PHE A 76 -11.12 1.16 1.90
C PHE A 76 -11.98 1.92 2.91
N LYS A 77 -12.35 1.30 4.04
CA LYS A 77 -13.24 1.90 5.04
C LYS A 77 -12.52 2.83 6.02
N LYS A 78 -11.32 2.45 6.45
CA LYS A 78 -10.58 3.16 7.51
C LYS A 78 -9.35 3.90 6.99
N GLY A 79 -8.93 3.61 5.76
CA GLY A 79 -7.73 4.19 5.18
C GLY A 79 -7.96 5.56 4.55
N GLN A 80 -6.98 6.43 4.73
CA GLN A 80 -6.95 7.77 4.18
C GLN A 80 -6.29 7.76 2.79
N LEU A 81 -6.96 8.34 1.80
CA LEU A 81 -6.39 8.55 0.46
C LEU A 81 -5.33 9.67 0.54
N LEU A 82 -4.16 9.41 -0.05
CA LEU A 82 -3.08 10.37 -0.24
C LEU A 82 -3.13 11.00 -1.64
#